data_AF-A0A2D7K3Y3-F1
#
_entry.id   AF-A0A2D7K3Y3-F1
#
_cell.length_a   1.000
_cell.length_b   1.000
_cell.length_c   1.000
_cell.angle_alpha   90.00
_cell.angle_beta   90.00
_cell.angle_gamma   90.00
#
_symmetry.space_group_name_H-M   'P 1'
#
loop_
_entity.id
_entity.type
_entity.pdbx_description
1 polymer ?
#
loop_
_entity_poly.entity_id
_entity_poly.type
_entity_poly.pdbx_seq_one_letter_code
_entity_poly.pdbx_strand_id
1 'polypeptide(L)' 'MKDSVWLDDVAETCTITLNVLQKKAEQRGKLSHADQTMTDLCLGYLYLLSICDKNLLFEDDSILGLTEIIKQKTTIH' A
#
# COMPACT_ATOMS: atom_id res chain seq x y z
N MET A 1 -19.09 -11.96 1.17
CA MET A 1 -18.53 -11.32 -0.05
C MET A 1 -18.75 -9.80 -0.11
N LYS A 2 -18.86 -9.10 1.04
CA LYS A 2 -18.83 -7.61 1.07
C LYS A 2 -17.45 -7.09 1.48
N ASP A 3 -16.65 -7.91 2.15
CA ASP A 3 -15.40 -7.51 2.78
C ASP A 3 -14.20 -7.52 1.82
N SER A 4 -14.21 -8.37 0.77
CA SER A 4 -13.13 -8.41 -0.24
C SER A 4 -13.07 -7.11 -1.04
N VAL A 5 -14.21 -6.59 -1.48
CA VAL A 5 -14.31 -5.31 -2.20
C VAL A 5 -13.71 -4.16 -1.38
N TRP A 6 -13.96 -4.14 -0.07
CA TRP A 6 -13.43 -3.09 0.79
C TRP A 6 -11.90 -3.17 0.94
N LEU A 7 -11.32 -4.37 1.00
CA LEU A 7 -9.87 -4.55 1.11
C LEU A 7 -9.16 -4.18 -0.19
N ASP A 8 -9.75 -4.51 -1.33
CA ASP A 8 -9.28 -4.11 -2.65
C ASP A 8 -9.30 -2.58 -2.79
N ASP A 9 -10.39 -1.92 -2.37
CA ASP A 9 -10.51 -0.46 -2.36
C ASP A 9 -9.43 0.20 -1.47
N VAL A 10 -9.14 -0.39 -0.30
CA VAL A 10 -8.09 0.08 0.61
C VAL A 10 -6.70 -0.08 -0.03
N ALA A 11 -6.43 -1.22 -0.67
CA ALA A 11 -5.16 -1.48 -1.35
C ALA A 11 -4.94 -0.51 -2.52
N GLU A 12 -5.98 -0.30 -3.34
CA GLU A 12 -5.97 0.66 -4.45
C GLU A 12 -5.72 2.08 -3.94
N THR A 13 -6.49 2.51 -2.93
CA THR A 13 -6.36 3.85 -2.33
C THR A 13 -4.95 4.09 -1.79
N CYS A 14 -4.38 3.11 -1.08
CA CYS A 14 -3.02 3.21 -0.56
C CYS A 14 -1.98 3.33 -1.70
N THR A 15 -2.15 2.53 -2.76
CA THR A 15 -1.25 2.52 -3.92
C THR A 15 -1.30 3.86 -4.68
N ILE A 16 -2.50 4.38 -4.94
CA ILE A 16 -2.68 5.68 -5.59
C ILE A 16 -2.07 6.80 -4.74
N THR A 17 -2.33 6.79 -3.43
CA THR A 17 -1.83 7.81 -2.50
C THR A 17 -0.30 7.82 -2.49
N LEU A 18 0.34 6.66 -2.38
CA LEU A 18 1.81 6.55 -2.42
C LEU A 18 2.39 7.08 -3.74
N ASN A 19 1.75 6.82 -4.88
CA ASN A 19 2.19 7.35 -6.17
C ASN A 19 2.03 8.89 -6.24
N VAL A 20 0.97 9.45 -5.66
CA VAL A 20 0.78 10.91 -5.58
C VAL A 20 1.87 11.54 -4.71
N LEU A 21 2.15 10.96 -3.54
CA LEU A 21 3.18 11.45 -2.63
C LEU A 21 4.58 11.35 -3.23
N GLN A 22 4.87 10.27 -3.96
CA GLN A 22 6.11 10.13 -4.72
C GLN A 22 6.28 11.25 -5.75
N LYS A 23 5.26 11.49 -6.59
CA LYS A 23 5.30 12.61 -7.57
C LYS A 23 5.48 13.96 -6.89
N LYS A 24 4.84 14.15 -5.73
CA LYS A 24 4.99 15.38 -4.93
C LYS A 24 6.42 15.54 -4.40
N ALA A 25 7.06 14.45 -3.97
CA ALA A 25 8.46 14.44 -3.55
C ALA A 25 9.38 14.80 -4.72
N GLU A 26 9.18 14.18 -5.89
CA GLU A 26 9.95 14.44 -7.11
C GLU A 26 9.85 15.91 -7.55
N GLN A 27 8.65 16.51 -7.46
CA GLN A 27 8.42 17.90 -7.84
C GLN A 27 8.98 18.92 -6.84
N ARG A 28 8.92 18.62 -5.53
CA ARG A 28 9.26 19.59 -4.47
C ARG A 28 10.63 19.35 -3.85
N GLY A 29 11.26 18.23 -4.15
CA GLY A 29 12.52 17.76 -3.55
C GLY A 29 12.42 17.38 -2.08
N LYS A 30 11.22 17.45 -1.47
CA LYS A 30 10.99 17.08 -0.06
C LYS A 30 9.54 16.71 0.20
N LEU A 31 9.35 15.79 1.14
CA LEU A 31 8.06 15.46 1.73
C LEU A 31 7.82 16.32 2.97
N SER A 32 6.59 16.77 3.19
CA SER A 32 6.21 17.35 4.48
C SER A 32 6.05 16.25 5.54
N HIS A 33 6.01 16.62 6.82
CA HIS A 33 5.73 15.64 7.88
C HIS A 33 4.40 14.92 7.65
N ALA A 34 3.36 15.64 7.24
CA ALA A 34 2.06 15.04 6.91
C ALA A 34 2.15 14.05 5.73
N ASP A 35 2.97 14.35 4.73
CA ASP A 35 3.20 13.43 3.60
C ASP A 35 3.94 12.16 4.05
N GLN A 36 4.90 12.30 4.96
CA GLN A 36 5.61 11.16 5.54
C GLN A 36 4.65 10.30 6.36
N THR A 37 3.84 10.91 7.24
CA THR A 37 2.82 10.18 8.02
C THR A 37 1.86 9.42 7.12
N MET A 38 1.41 10.03 6.02
CA MET A 38 0.51 9.36 5.07
C MET A 38 1.20 8.22 4.33
N THR A 39 2.49 8.37 4.01
CA THR A 39 3.31 7.30 3.42
C THR A 39 3.39 6.10 4.35
N ASP A 40 3.71 6.35 5.62
CA ASP A 40 3.87 5.30 6.63
C ASP A 40 2.53 4.56 6.88
N LEU A 41 1.41 5.30 6.90
CA LEU A 41 0.07 4.72 7.02
C LEU A 41 -0.28 3.81 5.83
N CYS A 42 -0.11 4.29 4.60
CA CYS A 42 -0.41 3.50 3.40
C CYS A 42 0.46 2.23 3.33
N LEU A 43 1.75 2.34 3.65
CA LEU A 43 2.64 1.17 3.70
C LEU A 43 2.23 0.20 4.82
N GLY A 44 1.82 0.70 5.98
CA GLY A 44 1.32 -0.12 7.08
C GLY A 44 0.06 -0.90 6.72
N TYR A 45 -0.91 -0.26 6.05
CA TYR A 45 -2.11 -0.95 5.57
C TYR A 45 -1.80 -2.02 4.54
N LEU A 46 -0.95 -1.71 3.54
CA LEU A 46 -0.52 -2.71 2.55
C LEU A 46 0.22 -3.88 3.20
N TYR A 47 1.07 -3.62 4.19
CA TYR A 47 1.76 -4.66 4.93
C TYR A 47 0.79 -5.59 5.68
N LEU A 48 -0.20 -5.03 6.38
CA LEU A 48 -1.24 -5.81 7.05
C LEU A 48 -2.01 -6.67 6.05
N LEU A 49 -2.43 -6.09 4.91
CA LEU A 49 -3.10 -6.83 3.82
C LEU A 49 -2.22 -7.96 3.27
N SER A 50 -0.91 -7.77 3.18
CA SER A 50 0.00 -8.83 2.74
C SER A 50 0.21 -9.96 3.76
N ILE A 51 0.13 -9.67 5.06
CA ILE A 51 0.15 -10.70 6.11
C ILE A 51 -1.12 -11.53 6.04
N CYS A 52 -2.22 -10.83 5.91
CA CYS A 52 -3.56 -11.31 5.69
C CYS A 52 -3.61 -12.32 4.52
N ASP A 53 -3.10 -11.93 3.36
CA ASP A 53 -2.94 -12.77 2.16
C ASP A 53 -2.04 -14.01 2.41
N LYS A 54 -0.83 -13.80 2.94
CA LYS A 54 0.16 -14.88 3.18
C LYS A 54 -0.29 -15.95 4.16
N ASN A 55 -1.09 -15.59 5.15
CA ASN A 55 -1.59 -16.54 6.15
C ASN A 55 -2.90 -17.21 5.70
N LEU A 56 -3.31 -17.05 4.44
CA LEU A 56 -4.58 -17.55 3.90
C LEU A 56 -5.77 -17.15 4.79
N LEU A 57 -5.68 -15.99 5.44
CA LEU A 57 -6.79 -15.44 6.24
C LEU A 57 -7.92 -14.92 5.33
N PHE A 58 -7.68 -14.92 4.01
CA PHE A 58 -8.65 -14.61 2.96
C PHE A 58 -8.78 -15.87 2.10
N GLU A 59 -10.01 -16.35 1.93
CA GLU A 59 -10.34 -17.50 1.07
C GLU A 59 -10.42 -17.11 -0.41
N ASP A 60 -10.11 -15.86 -0.78
CA ASP A 60 -10.34 -15.29 -2.11
C ASP A 60 -9.01 -14.99 -2.82
N ASP A 61 -8.81 -15.60 -3.99
CA ASP A 61 -7.58 -15.53 -4.81
C ASP A 61 -7.31 -14.13 -5.42
N SER A 62 -8.13 -13.12 -5.11
CA SER A 62 -8.00 -11.76 -5.65
C SER A 62 -6.81 -10.95 -5.09
N ILE A 63 -6.23 -11.38 -3.97
CA ILE A 63 -5.14 -10.67 -3.26
C ILE A 63 -3.74 -11.21 -3.62
N LEU A 64 -3.63 -12.13 -4.59
CA LEU A 64 -2.35 -12.62 -5.09
C LEU A 64 -1.54 -11.52 -5.79
N GLY A 65 -0.60 -10.89 -5.07
CA GLY A 65 0.38 -9.99 -5.67
C GLY A 65 0.86 -8.81 -4.79
N LEU A 66 0.21 -8.53 -3.66
CA LEU A 66 0.56 -7.39 -2.80
C LEU A 66 1.98 -7.49 -2.22
N THR A 67 2.47 -8.71 -2.01
CA THR A 67 3.85 -8.94 -1.53
C THR A 67 4.91 -8.40 -2.51
N GLU A 68 4.65 -8.48 -3.81
CA GLU A 68 5.57 -7.99 -4.86
C GLU A 68 5.61 -6.45 -4.86
N ILE A 69 4.45 -5.82 -4.66
CA ILE A 69 4.29 -4.36 -4.60
C ILE A 69 5.03 -3.76 -3.41
N ILE A 70 4.95 -4.39 -2.24
CA ILE A 70 5.66 -3.92 -1.03
C ILE A 70 7.17 -3.99 -1.24
N LYS A 71 7.69 -5.10 -1.79
CA LYS A 71 9.13 -5.25 -2.07
C LYS A 71 9.64 -4.18 -3.04
N GLN A 72 8.89 -3.85 -4.10
CA GLN A 72 9.29 -2.80 -5.03
C GLN A 72 9.38 -1.42 -4.38
N LYS A 73 8.53 -1.14 -3.39
CA LYS A 73 8.46 0.17 -2.72
C LYS A 73 9.40 0.31 -1.52
N THR A 74 9.90 -0.79 -0.95
CA THR A 74 10.84 -0.78 0.21
C THR A 74 12.31 -0.95 -0.16
N THR A 75 12.65 -1.29 -1.41
CA THR A 75 14.05 -1.55 -1.85
C THR A 75 14.74 -0.34 -2.50
N ILE A 76 14.30 0.90 -2.25
CA ILE A 76 15.05 2.09 -2.65
C ILE A 76 15.91 2.52 -1.45
N HIS A 77 17.17 2.08 -1.47
CA HIS A 77 18.26 2.58 -0.64
C HIS A 77 19.02 3.69 -1.37
#